data_AF-W2CRL3-F1
#
_entry.id   AF-W2CRL3-F1
#
_cell.length_a   1.000
_cell.length_b   1.000
_cell.length_c   1.000
_cell.angle_alpha   90.00
_cell.angle_beta   90.00
_cell.angle_gamma   90.00
#
_symmetry.space_group_name_H-M   'P 1'
#
loop_
_entity.id
_entity.type
_entity.pdbx_description
1 polymer ?
#
loop_
_entity_poly.entity_id
_entity_poly.type
_entity_poly.pdbx_seq_one_letter_code
_entity_poly.pdbx_strand_id
1 'polypeptide(L)'
;LILKLQGNLFTIFSMGISGKDLILIGGGLFLIYKSATEIHHKMEGEEGDTEKKIEAKSFGNVIGQILILDLVFSIDSIITAVGMVTELWIMYTAVIITVGIMLLASGPISNFVNKHPAFKMLALSFLLLIGVSLIAEGLEFHIPKGYIYFSMAFALLVDVFQMRMNRKKENPVHTHEHYRPEDAKRNTI
;
A
#
# COMPACT_ATOMS: atom_id res chain seq x y z
N LEU A 1 -20.81 22.17 3.13
CA LEU A 1 -20.85 21.09 2.11
C LEU A 1 -20.68 19.70 2.75
N ILE A 2 -19.71 19.51 3.66
CA ILE A 2 -19.44 18.24 4.36
C ILE A 2 -20.60 17.81 5.30
N LEU A 3 -21.24 18.74 6.00
CA LEU A 3 -22.45 18.47 6.82
C LEU A 3 -23.65 17.95 6.01
N LYS A 4 -23.69 18.17 4.69
CA LYS A 4 -24.77 17.70 3.81
C LYS A 4 -24.59 16.24 3.39
N LEU A 5 -23.39 15.68 3.59
CA LEU A 5 -23.06 14.31 3.20
C LEU A 5 -23.41 13.27 4.27
N GLN A 6 -23.81 13.70 5.47
CA GLN A 6 -24.34 12.86 6.55
C GLN A 6 -25.87 12.69 6.46
N GLY A 7 -26.56 13.45 5.60
CA GLY A 7 -27.99 13.26 5.35
C GLY A 7 -28.24 12.14 4.35
N ASN A 8 -29.30 11.36 4.56
CA ASN A 8 -29.75 10.33 3.60
C ASN A 8 -30.00 11.00 2.23
N LEU A 9 -29.17 10.69 1.23
CA LEU A 9 -29.29 11.28 -0.10
C LEU A 9 -30.42 10.61 -0.90
N PHE A 10 -30.60 9.30 -0.70
CA PHE A 10 -31.67 8.49 -1.28
C PHE A 10 -32.05 7.34 -0.34
N THR A 11 -33.34 7.04 -0.22
CA THR A 11 -33.86 5.87 0.51
C THR A 11 -34.27 4.81 -0.50
N ILE A 12 -33.48 3.74 -0.63
CA ILE A 12 -33.85 2.54 -1.39
C ILE A 12 -33.88 1.38 -0.39
N PHE A 13 -34.99 0.62 -0.37
CA PHE A 13 -35.15 -0.56 0.49
C PHE A 13 -35.01 -0.31 2.02
N SER A 14 -35.42 0.86 2.51
CA SER A 14 -35.37 1.22 3.95
C SER A 14 -33.97 1.31 4.58
N MET A 15 -32.89 1.22 3.79
CA MET A 15 -31.55 1.66 4.19
C MET A 15 -31.32 3.07 3.63
N GLY A 16 -31.03 4.02 4.51
CA GLY A 16 -30.66 5.38 4.11
C GLY A 16 -29.22 5.38 3.63
N ILE A 17 -29.00 5.24 2.32
CA ILE A 17 -27.64 5.33 1.78
C ILE A 17 -27.22 6.80 1.84
N SER A 18 -26.23 7.07 2.69
CA SER A 18 -25.64 8.39 2.85
C SER A 18 -24.65 8.65 1.72
N GLY A 19 -24.43 9.93 1.38
CA GLY A 19 -23.38 10.29 0.42
C GLY A 19 -22.00 9.84 0.88
N LYS A 20 -21.80 9.72 2.20
CA LYS A 20 -20.62 9.10 2.83
C LYS A 20 -20.44 7.65 2.39
N ASP A 21 -21.48 6.83 2.45
CA ASP A 21 -21.39 5.38 2.22
C ASP A 21 -21.04 5.07 0.76
N LEU A 22 -21.56 5.87 -0.17
CA LEU A 22 -21.22 5.76 -1.58
C LEU A 22 -19.74 6.11 -1.84
N ILE A 23 -19.20 7.12 -1.15
CA ILE A 23 -17.77 7.46 -1.22
C ILE A 23 -16.90 6.37 -0.61
N LEU A 24 -17.32 5.79 0.52
CA LEU A 24 -16.57 4.70 1.17
C LEU A 24 -16.53 3.44 0.30
N ILE A 25 -17.68 3.01 -0.23
CA ILE A 25 -17.75 1.84 -1.11
C ILE A 25 -17.00 2.09 -2.42
N GLY A 26 -17.23 3.24 -3.07
CA GLY A 26 -16.57 3.60 -4.33
C GLY A 26 -15.05 3.73 -4.17
N GLY A 27 -14.59 4.40 -3.11
CA GLY A 27 -13.18 4.52 -2.77
C GLY A 27 -12.54 3.17 -2.45
N GLY A 28 -13.24 2.33 -1.68
CA GLY A 28 -12.78 0.98 -1.35
C GLY A 28 -12.63 0.08 -2.57
N LEU A 29 -13.61 0.08 -3.48
CA LEU A 29 -13.53 -0.66 -4.75
C LEU A 29 -12.36 -0.18 -5.61
N PHE A 30 -12.16 1.14 -5.72
CA PHE A 30 -11.04 1.71 -6.45
C PHE A 30 -9.70 1.25 -5.88
N LEU A 31 -9.56 1.25 -4.55
CA LEU A 31 -8.34 0.79 -3.87
C LEU A 31 -8.05 -0.69 -4.11
N ILE A 32 -9.07 -1.55 -3.96
CA ILE A 32 -8.92 -2.99 -4.19
C ILE A 32 -8.50 -3.25 -5.64
N TYR A 33 -9.20 -2.65 -6.61
CA TYR A 33 -8.86 -2.81 -8.01
C TYR A 33 -7.42 -2.37 -8.31
N LYS A 34 -7.02 -1.19 -7.84
CA LYS A 34 -5.69 -0.62 -8.09
C LYS A 34 -4.58 -1.43 -7.43
N SER A 35 -4.77 -1.82 -6.17
CA SER A 35 -3.79 -2.61 -5.42
C SER A 35 -3.63 -4.01 -6.02
N ALA A 36 -4.74 -4.70 -6.32
CA ALA A 36 -4.72 -6.01 -6.96
C ALA A 36 -4.04 -5.97 -8.34
N THR A 37 -4.38 -4.99 -9.18
CA THR A 37 -3.74 -4.84 -10.50
C THR A 37 -2.24 -4.58 -10.38
N GLU A 38 -1.82 -3.73 -9.44
CA GLU A 38 -0.39 -3.44 -9.26
C GLU A 38 0.38 -4.63 -8.69
N ILE A 39 -0.23 -5.40 -7.78
CA ILE A 39 0.32 -6.66 -7.25
C ILE A 39 0.49 -7.66 -8.39
N HIS A 40 -0.56 -7.85 -9.21
CA HIS A 40 -0.55 -8.77 -10.34
C HIS A 40 0.56 -8.41 -11.36
N HIS A 41 0.64 -7.15 -11.79
CA HIS A 41 1.72 -6.69 -12.67
C HIS A 41 3.13 -6.87 -12.06
N LYS A 42 3.28 -6.85 -10.73
CA LYS A 42 4.57 -7.11 -10.09
C LYS A 42 4.93 -8.58 -10.07
N MET A 43 3.94 -9.45 -9.90
CA MET A 43 4.15 -10.90 -9.90
C MET A 43 4.41 -11.42 -11.32
N GLU A 44 3.69 -10.94 -12.33
CA GLU A 44 3.91 -11.35 -13.72
C GLU A 44 5.21 -10.80 -14.32
N GLY A 45 5.64 -9.61 -13.88
CA GLY A 45 6.90 -9.02 -14.31
C GLY A 45 8.17 -9.76 -13.87
N GLU A 46 8.07 -10.78 -13.00
CA GLU A 46 9.18 -11.68 -12.65
C GLU A 46 9.25 -12.94 -13.56
N GLU A 47 8.20 -13.28 -14.32
CA GLU A 47 8.14 -14.54 -15.08
C GLU A 47 8.45 -14.40 -16.60
N GLY A 48 8.67 -13.20 -17.12
CA GLY A 48 9.02 -13.05 -18.53
C GLY A 48 9.53 -11.67 -18.94
N ASP A 49 10.86 -11.47 -18.88
CA ASP A 49 11.59 -10.63 -19.83
C ASP A 49 13.11 -10.79 -19.64
N THR A 50 13.67 -11.79 -20.30
CA THR A 50 15.02 -11.65 -20.86
C THR A 50 14.87 -10.69 -22.05
N GLU A 51 15.43 -9.49 -21.97
CA GLU A 51 15.38 -8.42 -22.99
C GLU A 51 14.16 -7.49 -23.05
N LYS A 52 13.68 -6.97 -21.91
CA LYS A 52 13.24 -5.57 -21.90
C LYS A 52 13.95 -4.82 -20.80
N LYS A 53 14.46 -3.64 -21.20
CA LYS A 53 14.97 -2.61 -20.29
C LYS A 53 14.08 -2.59 -19.06
N ILE A 54 14.69 -2.76 -17.89
CA ILE A 54 14.10 -2.45 -16.60
C ILE A 54 13.60 -1.01 -16.72
N GLU A 55 12.35 -0.82 -17.15
CA GLU A 55 11.65 0.43 -16.96
C GLU A 55 11.53 0.52 -15.45
N ALA A 56 12.48 1.24 -14.85
CA ALA A 56 12.41 1.68 -13.48
C ALA A 56 10.98 2.16 -13.26
N LYS A 57 10.17 1.38 -12.54
CA LYS A 57 8.75 1.69 -12.29
C LYS A 57 8.70 3.17 -11.96
N SER A 58 8.12 3.96 -12.87
CA SER A 58 8.29 5.41 -12.87
C SER A 58 8.02 5.92 -11.48
N PHE A 59 8.95 6.69 -10.94
CA PHE A 59 8.90 7.32 -9.62
C PHE A 59 7.51 7.95 -9.35
N GLY A 60 6.83 8.42 -10.42
CA GLY A 60 5.46 8.93 -10.38
C GLY A 60 4.37 7.91 -10.02
N ASN A 61 4.51 6.63 -10.37
CA ASN A 61 3.51 5.60 -10.05
C ASN A 61 3.52 5.25 -8.56
N VAL A 62 4.69 5.31 -7.90
CA VAL A 62 4.84 5.12 -6.45
C VAL A 62 4.33 6.34 -5.68
N ILE A 63 4.66 7.54 -6.16
CA ILE A 63 4.11 8.79 -5.60
C ILE A 63 2.59 8.80 -5.71
N GLY A 64 2.03 8.40 -6.86
CA GLY A 64 0.58 8.28 -7.05
C GLY A 64 -0.07 7.31 -6.05
N GLN A 65 0.59 6.18 -5.75
CA GLN A 65 0.10 5.22 -4.75
C GLN A 65 0.13 5.80 -3.33
N ILE A 66 1.20 6.50 -2.96
CA ILE A 66 1.31 7.17 -1.64
C ILE A 66 0.25 8.26 -1.51
N LEU A 67 0.03 9.05 -2.56
CA LEU A 67 -1.01 10.09 -2.58
C LEU A 67 -2.42 9.50 -2.46
N ILE A 68 -2.69 8.37 -3.10
CA ILE A 68 -3.96 7.66 -2.96
C ILE A 68 -4.14 7.11 -1.54
N LEU A 69 -3.09 6.52 -0.96
CA LEU A 69 -3.08 6.02 0.42
C LEU A 69 -3.38 7.16 1.40
N ASP A 70 -2.70 8.28 1.21
CA ASP A 70 -2.83 9.48 2.02
C ASP A 70 -4.22 10.12 1.86
N LEU A 71 -4.75 10.20 0.64
CA LEU A 71 -6.10 10.72 0.40
C LEU A 71 -7.16 9.90 1.14
N VAL A 72 -7.02 8.59 1.15
CA VAL A 72 -7.97 7.69 1.83
C VAL A 72 -7.83 7.78 3.35
N PHE A 73 -6.60 7.77 3.85
CA PHE A 73 -6.32 7.85 5.29
C PHE A 73 -6.69 9.22 5.87
N SER A 74 -6.50 10.29 5.08
CA SER A 74 -6.90 11.64 5.44
C SER A 74 -8.42 11.78 5.48
N ILE A 75 -9.17 11.20 4.54
CA ILE A 75 -10.65 11.21 4.56
C ILE A 75 -11.18 10.52 5.82
N ASP A 76 -10.67 9.35 6.19
CA ASP A 76 -11.11 8.64 7.41
C ASP A 76 -10.70 9.38 8.70
N SER A 77 -9.48 9.88 8.76
CA SER A 77 -8.98 10.67 9.90
C SER A 77 -9.76 11.97 10.07
N ILE A 78 -10.13 12.64 8.96
CA ILE A 78 -10.97 13.82 8.96
C ILE A 78 -12.38 13.47 9.41
N ILE A 79 -13.02 12.46 8.82
CA ILE A 79 -14.40 12.06 9.19
C ILE A 79 -14.47 11.67 10.67
N THR A 80 -13.46 10.95 11.16
CA THR A 80 -13.37 10.59 12.58
C THR A 80 -13.16 11.82 13.46
N ALA A 81 -12.29 12.76 13.07
CA ALA A 81 -12.06 14.01 13.80
C ALA A 81 -13.28 14.95 13.78
N VAL A 82 -13.99 15.06 12.65
CA VAL A 82 -15.24 15.83 12.53
C VAL A 82 -16.31 15.30 13.50
N GLY A 83 -16.34 13.98 13.72
CA GLY A 83 -17.25 13.34 14.67
C GLY A 83 -16.90 13.54 16.15
N MET A 84 -15.67 13.96 16.45
CA MET A 84 -15.15 14.06 17.84
C MET A 84 -14.83 15.51 18.26
N VAL A 85 -14.64 16.44 17.33
CA VAL A 85 -14.19 17.81 17.61
C VAL A 85 -15.31 18.80 17.31
N THR A 86 -15.73 19.55 18.32
CA THR A 86 -16.77 20.60 18.19
C THR A 86 -16.26 21.85 17.48
N GLU A 87 -14.95 22.13 17.59
CA GLU A 87 -14.34 23.34 17.06
C GLU A 87 -13.77 23.12 15.64
N LEU A 88 -14.50 23.62 14.64
CA LEU A 88 -14.12 23.51 13.22
C LEU A 88 -12.72 24.07 12.92
N TRP A 89 -12.27 25.10 13.66
CA TRP A 89 -10.95 25.70 13.48
C TRP A 89 -9.80 24.74 13.82
N ILE A 90 -9.96 23.91 14.85
CA ILE A 90 -8.95 22.91 15.25
C ILE A 90 -8.82 21.85 14.15
N MET A 91 -9.95 21.45 13.57
CA MET A 91 -9.98 20.49 12.48
C MET A 91 -9.26 21.02 11.22
N TYR A 92 -9.58 22.23 10.76
CA TYR A 92 -8.93 22.77 9.55
C TYR A 92 -7.43 22.96 9.73
N THR A 93 -7.01 23.47 10.89
CA THR A 93 -5.59 23.66 11.18
C THR A 93 -4.83 22.33 11.27
N ALA A 94 -5.42 21.31 11.91
CA ALA A 94 -4.83 19.97 11.95
C ALA A 94 -4.65 19.37 10.55
N VAL A 95 -5.65 19.49 9.67
CA VAL A 95 -5.58 18.97 8.29
C VAL A 95 -4.47 19.66 7.50
N ILE A 96 -4.42 20.99 7.55
CA ILE A 96 -3.40 21.77 6.82
C ILE A 96 -1.99 21.38 7.30
N ILE A 97 -1.78 21.28 8.61
CA ILE A 97 -0.49 20.89 9.19
C ILE A 97 -0.11 19.47 8.74
N THR A 98 -1.06 18.53 8.80
CA THR A 98 -0.82 17.12 8.44
C THR A 98 -0.43 17.01 6.96
N VAL A 99 -1.18 17.64 6.05
CA VAL A 99 -0.86 17.65 4.61
C VAL A 99 0.51 18.31 4.37
N GLY A 100 0.82 19.41 5.05
CA GLY A 100 2.12 20.06 4.97
C GLY A 100 3.28 19.12 5.34
N ILE A 101 3.15 18.40 6.45
CA ILE A 101 4.15 17.40 6.89
C ILE A 101 4.30 16.29 5.85
N MET A 102 3.20 15.78 5.30
CA MET A 102 3.22 14.68 4.34
C MET A 102 3.87 15.08 3.01
N LEU A 103 3.60 16.29 2.52
CA LEU A 103 4.28 16.82 1.32
C LEU A 103 5.79 16.92 1.51
N LEU A 104 6.23 17.45 2.67
CA LEU A 104 7.65 17.54 3.01
C LEU A 104 8.31 16.16 3.16
N ALA A 105 7.59 15.18 3.70
CA ALA A 105 8.08 13.82 3.91
C ALA A 105 7.99 12.93 2.64
N SER A 106 7.21 13.33 1.62
CA SER A 106 6.92 12.49 0.45
C SER A 106 8.16 12.08 -0.33
N GLY A 107 9.15 12.97 -0.50
CA GLY A 107 10.40 12.69 -1.21
C GLY A 107 11.22 11.58 -0.52
N PRO A 108 11.59 11.74 0.76
CA PRO A 108 12.26 10.70 1.54
C PRO A 108 11.49 9.37 1.59
N ILE A 109 10.17 9.41 1.81
CA ILE A 109 9.33 8.21 1.87
C ILE A 109 9.34 7.49 0.51
N SER A 110 9.15 8.22 -0.58
CA SER A 110 9.18 7.65 -1.94
C SER A 110 10.53 7.00 -2.24
N ASN A 111 11.64 7.68 -1.93
CA ASN A 111 12.99 7.12 -2.10
C ASN A 111 13.19 5.83 -1.31
N PHE A 112 12.70 5.76 -0.07
CA PHE A 112 12.79 4.57 0.77
C PHE A 112 11.98 3.40 0.21
N VAL A 113 10.72 3.64 -0.20
CA VAL A 113 9.85 2.62 -0.80
C VAL A 113 10.40 2.12 -2.12
N ASN A 114 11.01 2.99 -2.93
CA ASN A 114 11.64 2.59 -4.20
C ASN A 114 12.90 1.74 -3.99
N LYS A 115 13.67 2.02 -2.94
CA LYS A 115 14.89 1.26 -2.61
C LYS A 115 14.58 -0.12 -1.99
N HIS A 116 13.39 -0.30 -1.42
CA HIS A 116 13.01 -1.52 -0.71
C HIS A 116 11.74 -2.16 -1.31
N PRO A 117 11.90 -3.13 -2.25
CA PRO A 117 10.78 -3.78 -2.92
C PRO A 117 9.76 -4.44 -1.98
N ALA A 118 10.21 -5.00 -0.86
CA ALA A 118 9.34 -5.58 0.18
C ALA A 118 8.39 -4.52 0.77
N PHE A 119 8.91 -3.34 1.13
CA PHE A 119 8.08 -2.23 1.61
C PHE A 119 7.07 -1.73 0.57
N LYS A 120 7.43 -1.79 -0.72
CA LYS A 120 6.48 -1.46 -1.79
C LYS A 120 5.34 -2.47 -1.87
N MET A 121 5.61 -3.77 -1.72
CA MET A 121 4.57 -4.81 -1.65
C MET A 121 3.70 -4.64 -0.40
N LEU A 122 4.32 -4.38 0.75
CA LEU A 122 3.65 -4.14 2.01
C LEU A 122 2.66 -2.96 1.92
N ALA A 123 3.06 -1.85 1.28
CA ALA A 123 2.18 -0.71 1.05
C ALA A 123 0.98 -1.06 0.15
N LEU A 124 1.18 -1.88 -0.88
CA LEU A 124 0.08 -2.35 -1.75
C LEU A 124 -0.88 -3.28 -1.00
N SER A 125 -0.37 -4.15 -0.13
CA SER A 125 -1.19 -4.99 0.74
C SER A 125 -1.99 -4.16 1.75
N PHE A 126 -1.43 -3.06 2.28
CA PHE A 126 -2.17 -2.13 3.13
C PHE A 126 -3.26 -1.38 2.36
N LEU A 127 -2.99 -0.94 1.13
CA LEU A 127 -4.01 -0.35 0.27
C LEU A 127 -5.18 -1.31 0.04
N LEU A 128 -4.90 -2.60 -0.17
CA LEU A 128 -5.94 -3.62 -0.32
C LEU A 128 -6.73 -3.81 0.97
N LEU A 129 -6.06 -3.95 2.12
CA LEU A 129 -6.68 -4.09 3.44
C LEU A 129 -7.59 -2.88 3.77
N ILE A 130 -7.11 -1.67 3.53
CA ILE A 130 -7.88 -0.43 3.73
C ILE A 130 -9.06 -0.40 2.76
N GLY A 131 -8.88 -0.79 1.49
CA GLY A 131 -9.97 -0.88 0.53
C GLY A 131 -11.10 -1.80 0.98
N VAL A 132 -10.76 -2.97 1.55
CA VAL A 132 -11.74 -3.88 2.17
C VAL A 132 -12.41 -3.23 3.38
N SER A 133 -11.65 -2.53 4.23
CA SER A 133 -12.20 -1.81 5.40
C SER A 133 -13.23 -0.75 5.00
N LEU A 134 -12.94 0.06 3.98
CA LEU A 134 -13.86 1.11 3.53
C LEU A 134 -15.16 0.54 2.98
N ILE A 135 -15.10 -0.57 2.23
CA ILE A 135 -16.31 -1.26 1.78
C ILE A 135 -17.09 -1.78 2.97
N ALA A 136 -16.42 -2.41 3.96
CA ALA A 136 -17.09 -2.88 5.17
C ALA A 136 -17.78 -1.74 5.92
N GLU A 137 -17.07 -0.62 6.15
CA GLU A 137 -17.64 0.56 6.82
C GLU A 137 -18.80 1.19 6.04
N GLY A 138 -18.70 1.27 4.71
CA GLY A 138 -19.77 1.77 3.84
C GLY A 138 -20.98 0.84 3.74
N LEU A 139 -20.83 -0.44 4.09
CA LEU A 139 -21.91 -1.41 4.24
C LEU A 139 -22.41 -1.53 5.71
N GLU A 140 -22.05 -0.56 6.56
CA GLU A 140 -22.35 -0.53 8.00
C GLU A 140 -21.71 -1.67 8.83
N PHE A 141 -20.82 -2.48 8.23
CA PHE A 141 -20.00 -3.45 8.95
C PHE A 141 -18.79 -2.76 9.59
N HIS A 142 -18.92 -2.46 10.87
CA HIS A 142 -17.88 -1.78 11.63
C HIS A 142 -16.76 -2.75 12.01
N ILE A 143 -15.62 -2.65 11.32
CA ILE A 143 -14.38 -3.32 11.72
C ILE A 143 -13.67 -2.42 12.73
N PRO A 144 -13.40 -2.87 13.96
CA PRO A 144 -12.68 -2.04 14.92
C PRO A 144 -11.28 -1.70 14.39
N LYS A 145 -10.99 -0.40 14.28
CA LYS A 145 -9.74 0.12 13.66
C LYS A 145 -8.47 -0.45 14.31
N GLY A 146 -8.54 -0.79 15.59
CA GLY A 146 -7.46 -1.45 16.31
C GLY A 146 -6.98 -2.75 15.65
N TYR A 147 -7.89 -3.55 15.06
CA TYR A 147 -7.49 -4.77 14.34
C TYR A 147 -6.72 -4.45 13.07
N ILE A 148 -7.10 -3.40 12.34
CA ILE A 148 -6.41 -2.98 11.12
C ILE A 148 -5.03 -2.43 11.45
N TYR A 149 -4.95 -1.54 12.44
CA TYR A 149 -3.67 -0.98 12.87
C TYR A 149 -2.73 -2.04 13.44
N PHE A 150 -3.26 -3.00 14.21
CA PHE A 150 -2.49 -4.13 14.69
C PHE A 150 -1.97 -5.00 13.53
N SER A 151 -2.83 -5.30 12.56
CA SER A 151 -2.45 -6.09 11.37
C SER A 151 -1.35 -5.40 10.56
N MET A 152 -1.47 -4.08 10.37
CA MET A 152 -0.45 -3.27 9.69
C MET A 152 0.88 -3.24 10.45
N ALA A 153 0.83 -2.97 11.76
CA ALA A 153 2.02 -2.92 12.60
C ALA A 153 2.72 -4.28 12.66
N PHE A 154 1.95 -5.37 12.79
CA PHE A 154 2.47 -6.73 12.81
C PHE A 154 3.13 -7.09 11.47
N ALA A 155 2.49 -6.81 10.33
CA ALA A 155 3.06 -7.08 9.01
C ALA A 155 4.36 -6.29 8.78
N LEU A 156 4.39 -5.00 9.14
CA LEU A 156 5.61 -4.17 9.11
C LEU A 156 6.74 -4.78 9.96
N LEU A 157 6.42 -5.23 11.16
CA LEU A 157 7.38 -5.79 12.08
C LEU A 157 7.97 -7.10 11.55
N VAL A 158 7.12 -7.98 11.00
CA VAL A 158 7.55 -9.21 10.33
C VAL A 158 8.46 -8.90 9.15
N ASP A 159 8.10 -7.93 8.30
CA ASP A 159 8.91 -7.52 7.13
C ASP A 159 10.27 -6.94 7.56
N VAL A 160 10.30 -6.12 8.62
CA VAL A 160 11.55 -5.58 9.18
C VAL A 160 12.45 -6.70 9.70
N PHE A 161 11.89 -7.70 10.39
CA PHE A 161 12.66 -8.87 10.83
C PHE A 161 13.17 -9.71 9.65
N GLN A 162 12.33 -9.94 8.65
CA GLN A 162 12.71 -10.68 7.45
C GLN A 162 13.84 -9.98 6.69
N MET A 163 13.75 -8.66 6.52
CA MET A 163 14.80 -7.87 5.88
C MET A 163 16.11 -7.92 6.69
N ARG A 164 16.04 -7.85 8.02
CA ARG A 164 17.22 -7.95 8.89
C ARG A 164 17.89 -9.33 8.81
N MET A 165 17.09 -10.40 8.67
CA MET A 165 17.59 -11.77 8.53
C MET A 165 18.21 -12.03 7.16
N ASN A 166 17.59 -11.52 6.08
CA ASN A 166 18.06 -11.75 4.71
C ASN A 166 19.31 -10.93 4.36
N ARG A 167 19.56 -9.79 5.05
CA ARG A 167 20.84 -9.05 4.93
C ARG A 167 22.08 -9.86 5.31
N LYS A 168 21.93 -10.98 6.03
CA LYS A 168 23.03 -11.89 6.41
C LYS A 168 23.33 -12.99 5.39
N LYS A 169 22.53 -13.12 4.31
CA LYS A 169 22.62 -14.21 3.32
C LYS A 169 23.14 -13.79 1.94
N GLU A 170 23.84 -12.66 1.81
CA GLU A 170 24.61 -12.34 0.59
C GLU A 170 26.06 -12.87 0.70
N ASN A 171 26.21 -14.19 0.72
CA ASN A 171 27.41 -14.82 0.17
C ASN A 171 26.90 -15.92 -0.76
N PRO A 172 26.88 -15.71 -2.08
CA PRO A 172 26.65 -16.81 -2.99
C PRO A 172 27.75 -17.84 -2.71
N VAL A 173 27.37 -19.04 -2.29
CA VAL A 173 28.31 -20.14 -2.17
C VAL A 173 28.81 -20.40 -3.59
N HIS A 174 30.05 -20.00 -3.86
CA HIS A 174 30.75 -20.34 -5.09
C HIS A 174 30.87 -21.86 -5.14
N THR A 175 29.99 -22.50 -5.91
CA THR A 175 30.19 -23.90 -6.28
C THR A 175 31.45 -23.94 -7.14
N HIS A 176 32.54 -24.47 -6.60
CA HIS A 176 33.77 -24.71 -7.37
C HIS A 176 33.44 -25.71 -8.48
N GLU A 177 33.31 -25.25 -9.72
CA GLU A 177 33.36 -26.15 -10.86
C GLU A 177 34.80 -26.64 -11.03
N HIS A 178 35.06 -27.85 -10.52
CA HIS A 178 36.27 -28.59 -10.85
C HIS A 178 35.99 -29.45 -12.09
N TYR A 179 36.06 -28.83 -13.29
CA TYR A 179 36.28 -29.56 -14.53
C TYR A 179 37.56 -29.04 -15.19
N ARG A 180 38.67 -29.79 -15.01
CA ARG A 180 39.93 -29.54 -15.72
C ARG A 180 39.81 -30.14 -17.13
N PRO A 181 40.06 -29.38 -18.21
CA PRO A 181 40.03 -29.91 -19.59
C PRO A 181 41.18 -30.88 -19.94
N GLU A 182 41.99 -31.33 -18.98
CA GLU A 182 43.23 -32.07 -19.27
C GLU A 182 43.10 -33.60 -19.18
N ASP A 183 42.01 -34.13 -18.62
CA ASP A 183 41.84 -35.59 -18.48
C ASP A 183 41.22 -36.26 -19.72
N ALA A 184 40.79 -35.49 -20.72
CA ALA A 184 40.19 -36.03 -21.95
C ALA A 184 41.21 -36.46 -23.03
N LYS A 185 42.51 -36.14 -22.88
CA LYS A 185 43.54 -36.46 -23.89
C LYS A 185 44.48 -37.61 -23.54
N ARG A 186 44.27 -38.28 -22.40
CA ARG A 186 45.20 -39.33 -21.94
C ARG A 186 44.74 -40.77 -22.13
N ASN A 187 43.55 -41.01 -22.71
CA ASN A 187 43.01 -42.36 -22.76
C ASN A 187 42.21 -42.70 -24.04
N THR A 188 42.87 -42.60 -25.19
CA THR A 188 42.63 -43.47 -26.37
C THR A 188 43.80 -43.31 -27.35
N ILE A 189 44.92 -43.94 -26.98
CA ILE A 189 45.81 -44.62 -27.93
C ILE A 189 45.22 -46.03 -28.10
#